data_AF-A0A2S4VW08-F1
#
_entry.id   AF-A0A2S4VW08-F1
#
_cell.length_a   1.000
_cell.length_b   1.000
_cell.length_c   1.000
_cell.angle_alpha   90.00
_cell.angle_beta   90.00
_cell.angle_gamma   90.00
#
_symmetry.space_group_name_H-M   'P 1'
#
loop_
_entity.id
_entity.type
_entity.pdbx_description
1 polymer ?
#
loop_
_entity_poly.entity_id
_entity_poly.type
_entity_poly.pdbx_seq_one_letter_code
_entity_poly.pdbx_strand_id
1 'polypeptide(L)'
;MFRTKASNLRAYVTYVMAILLLHVQISEALLTPRPPNATLQHCARALQLTFGKAFGPNVNTYSCTTYKGVRYRCTDCNGGEQLNIKKQSDFTQMRWEGCVRSPDSRVGLATGVTVTTTKEFTAPIDRGVVELTGGQDGVAGEHFYKCAFNSYDDFNGHRPFCQTCV
;
A
#
# COMPACT_ATOMS: atom_id res chain seq x y z
N MET A 1 58.25 -11.75 -29.43
CA MET A 1 56.79 -11.89 -29.62
C MET A 1 56.07 -12.45 -28.36
N PHE A 2 56.57 -12.20 -27.14
CA PHE A 2 56.02 -12.78 -25.89
C PHE A 2 55.31 -11.76 -24.97
N ARG A 3 55.54 -10.46 -25.15
CA ARG A 3 54.96 -9.40 -24.28
C ARG A 3 53.45 -9.21 -24.46
N THR A 4 52.92 -9.38 -25.67
CA THR A 4 51.49 -9.17 -25.98
C THR A 4 50.58 -10.24 -25.38
N LYS A 5 51.07 -11.49 -25.28
CA LYS A 5 50.29 -12.61 -24.71
C LYS A 5 50.11 -12.50 -23.20
N ALA A 6 51.13 -12.02 -22.48
CA ALA A 6 51.06 -11.81 -21.04
C ALA A 6 50.15 -10.62 -20.64
N SER A 7 50.09 -9.58 -21.47
CA SER A 7 49.22 -8.42 -21.27
C SER A 7 47.73 -8.78 -21.38
N ASN A 8 47.37 -9.60 -22.37
CA ASN A 8 45.99 -10.05 -22.57
C ASN A 8 45.53 -11.00 -21.45
N LEU A 9 46.43 -11.84 -20.94
CA LEU A 9 46.12 -12.73 -19.81
C LEU A 9 45.87 -11.93 -18.52
N ARG A 10 46.66 -10.88 -18.26
CA ARG A 10 46.44 -10.00 -17.10
C ARG A 10 45.10 -9.27 -17.17
N ALA A 11 44.73 -8.74 -18.33
CA ALA A 11 43.45 -8.07 -18.53
C ALA A 11 42.25 -9.02 -18.33
N TYR A 12 42.38 -10.27 -18.81
CA TYR A 12 41.35 -11.29 -18.64
C TYR A 12 41.17 -11.69 -17.16
N VAL A 13 42.28 -11.88 -16.43
CA VAL A 13 42.24 -12.20 -14.99
C VAL A 13 41.61 -11.06 -14.20
N THR A 14 41.94 -9.79 -14.48
CA THR A 14 41.30 -8.65 -13.82
C THR A 14 39.81 -8.53 -14.13
N TYR A 15 39.40 -8.83 -15.37
CA TYR A 15 38.00 -8.79 -15.78
C TYR A 15 37.17 -9.88 -15.10
N VAL A 16 37.69 -11.12 -15.08
CA VAL A 16 37.02 -12.25 -14.41
C VAL A 16 36.93 -12.02 -12.89
N MET A 17 37.97 -11.48 -12.27
CA MET A 17 37.94 -11.15 -10.84
C MET A 17 36.95 -10.01 -10.53
N ALA A 18 36.84 -9.00 -11.39
CA ALA A 18 35.85 -7.93 -11.22
C ALA A 18 34.41 -8.46 -11.35
N ILE A 19 34.16 -9.35 -12.31
CA ILE A 19 32.87 -10.02 -12.46
C ILE A 19 32.55 -10.87 -11.22
N LEU A 20 33.50 -11.67 -10.74
CA LEU A 20 33.29 -12.50 -9.55
C LEU A 20 33.01 -11.66 -8.30
N LEU A 21 33.74 -10.55 -8.11
CA LEU A 21 33.48 -9.61 -7.01
C LEU A 21 32.09 -8.97 -7.14
N LEU A 22 31.63 -8.62 -8.34
CA LEU A 22 30.27 -8.14 -8.58
C LEU A 22 29.22 -9.20 -8.19
N HIS A 23 29.45 -10.47 -8.54
CA HIS A 23 28.51 -11.56 -8.22
C HIS A 23 28.44 -11.85 -6.71
N VAL A 24 29.57 -11.75 -6.00
CA VAL A 24 29.61 -11.88 -4.54
C VAL A 24 28.85 -10.75 -3.87
N GLN A 25 29.02 -9.49 -4.33
CA GLN A 25 28.26 -8.36 -3.78
C GLN A 25 26.75 -8.46 -4.06
N ILE A 26 26.34 -9.00 -5.21
CA ILE A 26 24.92 -9.24 -5.52
C ILE A 26 24.34 -10.36 -4.65
N SER A 27 25.13 -11.40 -4.38
CA SER A 27 24.70 -12.52 -3.54
C SER A 27 24.60 -12.13 -2.05
N GLU A 28 25.51 -11.30 -1.55
CA GLU A 28 25.42 -10.72 -0.20
C GLU A 28 24.27 -9.70 -0.09
N ALA A 29 23.91 -8.97 -1.16
CA ALA A 29 22.71 -8.14 -1.20
C ALA A 29 21.39 -8.96 -1.21
N LEU A 30 21.43 -10.20 -1.71
CA LEU A 30 20.29 -11.13 -1.70
C LEU A 30 20.18 -11.92 -0.38
N LEU A 31 21.28 -12.09 0.35
CA LEU A 31 21.38 -12.83 1.62
C LEU A 31 21.49 -11.92 2.86
N THR A 32 21.58 -10.60 2.67
CA THR A 32 21.52 -9.67 3.80
C THR A 32 20.13 -9.77 4.42
N PRO A 33 20.03 -10.05 5.73
CA PRO A 33 18.78 -9.87 6.45
C PRO A 33 18.31 -8.45 6.18
N ARG A 34 17.15 -8.33 5.54
CA ARG A 34 16.53 -7.07 5.19
C ARG A 34 16.55 -6.17 6.44
N PRO A 35 17.06 -4.94 6.37
CA PRO A 35 17.12 -4.09 7.55
C PRO A 35 15.71 -4.02 8.14
N PRO A 36 15.54 -4.30 9.44
CA PRO A 36 14.24 -4.30 10.11
C PRO A 36 13.81 -2.84 10.31
N ASN A 37 13.49 -2.16 9.21
CA ASN A 37 12.84 -0.87 9.19
C ASN A 37 11.70 -1.00 8.19
N ALA A 38 10.52 -1.34 8.72
CA ALA A 38 9.26 -1.16 8.04
C ALA A 38 9.21 0.27 7.49
N THR A 39 9.34 0.43 6.16
CA THR A 39 9.15 1.77 5.58
C THR A 39 7.69 2.11 5.75
N LEU A 40 7.38 3.03 6.66
CA LEU A 40 6.06 3.61 6.82
C LEU A 40 5.64 4.24 5.50
N GLN A 41 4.51 3.82 4.93
CA GLN A 41 3.97 4.38 3.70
C GLN A 41 2.64 5.05 3.97
N HIS A 42 2.48 6.25 3.44
CA HIS A 42 1.23 7.00 3.49
C HIS A 42 0.39 6.67 2.25
N CYS A 43 -0.68 5.91 2.43
CA CYS A 43 -1.48 5.31 1.34
C CYS A 43 -2.62 6.24 0.92
N ALA A 44 -2.27 7.42 0.45
CA ALA A 44 -3.25 8.50 0.31
C ALA A 44 -4.13 8.45 -0.93
N ARG A 45 -3.70 7.81 -2.02
CA ARG A 45 -4.48 7.75 -3.26
C ARG A 45 -5.38 6.54 -3.35
N ALA A 46 -4.92 5.41 -2.82
CA ALA A 46 -5.72 4.21 -2.76
C ALA A 46 -5.15 3.25 -1.72
N LEU A 47 -6.04 2.47 -1.12
CA LEU A 47 -5.71 1.28 -0.36
C LEU A 47 -6.75 0.21 -0.66
N GLN A 48 -6.31 -1.01 -0.94
CA GLN A 48 -7.19 -2.13 -1.24
C GLN A 48 -6.77 -3.35 -0.44
N LEU A 49 -7.71 -3.96 0.28
CA LEU A 49 -7.52 -5.25 0.94
C LEU A 49 -7.42 -6.36 -0.12
N THR A 50 -6.29 -7.04 -0.14
CA THR A 50 -6.00 -8.21 -0.99
C THR A 50 -5.84 -9.46 -0.14
N PHE A 51 -6.67 -10.47 -0.40
CA PHE A 51 -6.54 -11.79 0.23
C PHE A 51 -5.56 -12.65 -0.57
N GLY A 52 -4.38 -12.97 -0.02
CA GLY A 52 -3.48 -13.95 -0.66
C GLY A 52 -1.98 -13.83 -0.39
N LYS A 53 -1.46 -14.89 0.25
CA LYS A 53 -0.15 -15.58 0.11
C LYS A 53 1.19 -14.86 0.29
N ALA A 54 1.31 -13.54 0.33
CA ALA A 54 2.66 -12.94 0.45
C ALA A 54 3.30 -13.14 1.84
N PHE A 55 2.49 -13.16 2.91
CA PHE A 55 2.97 -13.17 4.31
C PHE A 55 2.36 -14.26 5.20
N GLY A 56 1.57 -15.18 4.63
CA GLY A 56 0.97 -16.33 5.34
C GLY A 56 -0.56 -16.34 5.34
N PRO A 57 -1.19 -17.46 5.75
CA PRO A 57 -2.63 -17.52 6.00
C PRO A 57 -2.97 -16.59 7.19
N ASN A 58 -4.06 -15.83 7.07
CA ASN A 58 -4.57 -14.88 8.08
C ASN A 58 -3.83 -13.55 8.23
N VAL A 59 -2.94 -13.19 7.29
CA VAL A 59 -2.36 -11.83 7.24
C VAL A 59 -3.08 -11.02 6.17
N ASN A 60 -3.79 -9.96 6.58
CA ASN A 60 -4.34 -8.99 5.65
C ASN A 60 -3.18 -8.33 4.89
N THR A 61 -3.19 -8.50 3.58
CA THR A 61 -2.21 -7.86 2.68
C THR A 61 -2.92 -6.73 1.97
N TYR A 62 -2.28 -5.57 1.89
CA TYR A 62 -2.87 -4.38 1.30
C TYR A 62 -2.06 -3.90 0.10
N SER A 63 -2.77 -3.46 -0.94
CA SER A 63 -2.18 -2.73 -2.07
C SER A 63 -2.30 -1.23 -1.79
N CYS A 64 -1.18 -0.59 -1.44
CA CYS A 64 -1.10 0.81 -1.06
C CYS A 64 -0.63 1.65 -2.24
N THR A 65 -1.33 2.75 -2.55
CA THR A 65 -0.89 3.76 -3.53
C THR A 65 -0.67 5.11 -2.84
N THR A 66 0.56 5.61 -2.90
CA THR A 66 0.97 6.88 -2.29
C THR A 66 0.49 8.10 -3.07
N TYR A 67 0.62 9.31 -2.53
CA TYR A 67 0.38 10.58 -3.23
C TYR A 67 1.10 10.68 -4.59
N LYS A 68 2.32 10.13 -4.68
CA LYS A 68 3.12 10.13 -5.91
C LYS A 68 2.71 9.03 -6.90
N GLY A 69 1.71 8.23 -6.59
CA GLY A 69 1.27 7.09 -7.42
C GLY A 69 2.18 5.86 -7.30
N VAL A 70 3.16 5.86 -6.41
CA VAL A 70 4.00 4.68 -6.14
C VAL A 70 3.15 3.65 -5.41
N ARG A 71 3.24 2.39 -5.86
CA ARG A 71 2.50 1.26 -5.31
C ARG A 71 3.39 0.39 -4.44
N TYR A 72 2.89 0.03 -3.27
CA TYR A 72 3.53 -0.88 -2.33
C TYR A 72 2.58 -2.00 -1.95
N ARG A 73 3.14 -3.16 -1.64
CA ARG A 73 2.41 -4.20 -0.92
C ARG A 73 2.74 -4.09 0.55
N CYS A 74 1.73 -3.86 1.38
CA CYS A 74 1.92 -3.64 2.81
C CYS A 74 1.18 -4.68 3.64
N THR A 75 1.58 -4.80 4.90
CA THR A 75 0.84 -5.49 5.96
C THR A 75 0.73 -4.53 7.13
N ASP A 76 -0.34 -4.60 7.92
CA ASP A 76 -0.55 -3.66 9.05
C ASP A 76 -0.77 -2.21 8.56
N CYS A 77 -2.02 -1.92 8.21
CA CYS A 77 -2.48 -0.61 7.76
C CYS A 77 -3.55 -0.11 8.72
N ASN A 78 -3.44 1.15 9.14
CA ASN A 78 -4.37 1.74 10.09
C ASN A 78 -5.54 2.50 9.42
N GLY A 79 -6.53 2.91 10.21
CA GLY A 79 -7.65 3.73 9.77
C GLY A 79 -7.34 5.22 9.53
N GLY A 80 -6.10 5.67 9.76
CA GLY A 80 -5.70 7.06 9.49
C GLY A 80 -6.21 8.11 10.48
N GLU A 81 -6.84 7.70 11.59
CA GLU A 81 -7.46 8.63 12.54
C GLU A 81 -6.45 9.47 13.33
N GLN A 82 -5.26 8.93 13.69
CA GLN A 82 -4.20 9.68 14.41
C GLN A 82 -2.81 9.06 14.28
N LEU A 83 -1.81 9.80 13.79
CA LEU A 83 -0.40 9.36 13.65
C LEU A 83 0.28 8.83 14.93
N ASN A 84 -0.16 9.27 16.12
CA ASN A 84 0.56 9.08 17.38
C ASN A 84 -0.06 8.04 18.34
N ILE A 85 -1.09 7.30 17.92
CA ILE A 85 -1.67 6.23 18.76
C ILE A 85 -0.92 4.91 18.51
N LYS A 86 -0.39 4.30 19.58
CA LYS A 86 0.34 3.01 19.54
C LYS A 86 -0.49 1.81 19.04
N LYS A 87 -1.82 1.94 19.03
CA LYS A 87 -2.76 0.91 18.60
C LYS A 87 -3.92 1.58 17.87
N GLN A 88 -3.75 1.81 16.57
CA GLN A 88 -4.82 2.33 15.72
C GLN A 88 -5.73 1.18 15.30
N SER A 89 -6.98 1.52 14.98
CA SER A 89 -7.91 0.61 14.30
C SER A 89 -7.31 0.16 12.96
N ASP A 90 -7.58 -1.10 12.59
CA ASP A 90 -7.20 -1.60 11.27
C ASP A 90 -7.96 -0.82 10.18
N PHE A 91 -7.36 -0.67 9.02
CA PHE A 91 -7.96 0.00 7.87
C PHE A 91 -9.40 -0.46 7.58
N THR A 92 -9.72 -1.74 7.80
CA THR A 92 -11.06 -2.28 7.57
C THR A 92 -12.15 -1.67 8.46
N GLN A 93 -11.76 -1.02 9.55
CA GLN A 93 -12.64 -0.34 10.51
C GLN A 93 -12.70 1.18 10.28
N MET A 94 -12.04 1.69 9.25
CA MET A 94 -12.11 3.10 8.89
C MET A 94 -13.56 3.48 8.55
N ARG A 95 -14.01 4.60 9.13
CA ARG A 95 -15.38 5.11 8.97
C ARG A 95 -15.41 6.29 8.01
N TRP A 96 -16.54 6.44 7.32
CA TRP A 96 -16.78 7.55 6.39
C TRP A 96 -18.18 8.08 6.59
N GLU A 97 -18.33 9.41 6.57
CA GLU A 97 -19.59 10.07 6.91
C GLU A 97 -20.14 10.92 5.76
N GLY A 98 -21.45 11.15 5.77
CA GLY A 98 -22.11 11.98 4.77
C GLY A 98 -22.01 11.42 3.34
N CYS A 99 -21.85 10.11 3.21
CA CYS A 99 -21.60 9.48 1.92
C CYS A 99 -22.88 9.33 1.10
N VAL A 100 -22.70 9.13 -0.21
CA VAL A 100 -23.73 8.70 -1.14
C VAL A 100 -23.48 7.26 -1.53
N ARG A 101 -24.42 6.36 -1.21
CA ARG A 101 -24.40 4.97 -1.65
C ARG A 101 -24.95 4.88 -3.06
N SER A 102 -24.19 4.29 -3.98
CA SER A 102 -24.68 4.05 -5.34
C SER A 102 -25.68 2.90 -5.37
N PRO A 103 -26.72 2.96 -6.22
CA PRO A 103 -27.67 1.87 -6.37
C PRO A 103 -27.00 0.64 -7.01
N ASP A 104 -27.39 -0.55 -6.56
CA ASP A 104 -27.05 -1.83 -7.18
C ASP A 104 -28.29 -2.75 -7.25
N SER A 105 -28.12 -4.02 -7.63
CA SER A 105 -29.23 -4.98 -7.74
C SER A 105 -29.87 -5.38 -6.39
N ARG A 106 -29.23 -5.05 -5.27
CA ARG A 106 -29.63 -5.43 -3.90
C ARG A 106 -30.12 -4.23 -3.10
N VAL A 107 -29.60 -3.03 -3.37
CA VAL A 107 -29.91 -1.81 -2.61
C VAL A 107 -30.12 -0.59 -3.49
N GLY A 108 -31.01 0.31 -3.06
CA GLY A 108 -31.23 1.60 -3.72
C GLY A 108 -30.19 2.66 -3.35
N LEU A 109 -30.23 3.76 -4.11
CA LEU A 109 -29.50 5.00 -3.83
C LEU A 109 -29.83 5.50 -2.42
N ALA A 110 -28.83 5.93 -1.66
CA ALA A 110 -29.02 6.60 -0.38
C ALA A 110 -27.99 7.73 -0.21
N THR A 111 -28.36 8.77 0.53
CA THR A 111 -27.50 9.94 0.79
C THR A 111 -27.39 10.19 2.29
N GLY A 112 -26.30 10.84 2.72
CA GLY A 112 -26.06 11.11 4.14
C GLY A 112 -25.76 9.85 4.97
N VAL A 113 -25.30 8.77 4.33
CA VAL A 113 -25.05 7.51 5.02
C VAL A 113 -23.66 7.48 5.66
N THR A 114 -23.52 6.66 6.70
CA THR A 114 -22.25 6.36 7.34
C THR A 114 -21.78 4.97 6.94
N VAL A 115 -20.57 4.89 6.40
CA VAL A 115 -19.88 3.63 6.09
C VAL A 115 -19.10 3.22 7.34
N THR A 116 -19.32 2.00 7.81
CA THR A 116 -18.76 1.49 9.08
C THR A 116 -17.65 0.46 8.89
N THR A 117 -17.53 -0.12 7.70
CA THR A 117 -16.39 -0.96 7.32
C THR A 117 -15.88 -0.60 5.93
N THR A 118 -14.56 -0.68 5.73
CA THR A 118 -13.91 -0.32 4.47
C THR A 118 -13.14 -1.49 3.90
N LYS A 119 -13.34 -1.82 2.63
CA LYS A 119 -12.56 -2.85 1.93
C LYS A 119 -11.49 -2.25 1.05
N GLU A 120 -11.85 -1.18 0.36
CA GLU A 120 -10.96 -0.44 -0.52
C GLU A 120 -11.46 0.99 -0.67
N PHE A 121 -10.54 1.90 -0.94
CA PHE A 121 -10.88 3.23 -1.39
C PHE A 121 -9.92 3.72 -2.47
N THR A 122 -10.38 4.71 -3.22
CA THR A 122 -9.59 5.55 -4.10
C THR A 122 -9.96 7.01 -3.85
N ALA A 123 -8.94 7.85 -3.68
CA ALA A 123 -9.06 9.28 -3.44
C ALA A 123 -8.28 10.03 -4.54
N PRO A 124 -8.89 10.27 -5.70
CA PRO A 124 -8.29 11.12 -6.72
C PRO A 124 -8.08 12.54 -6.17
N ILE A 125 -6.83 13.02 -6.24
CA ILE A 125 -6.36 14.26 -5.61
C ILE A 125 -7.14 15.50 -6.09
N ASP A 126 -7.69 15.43 -7.30
CA ASP A 126 -8.34 16.51 -8.03
C ASP A 126 -9.86 16.62 -7.80
N ARG A 127 -10.48 15.69 -7.05
CA ARG A 127 -11.96 15.58 -7.05
C ARG A 127 -12.66 15.92 -5.74
N GLY A 128 -11.95 16.09 -4.63
CA GLY A 128 -12.59 16.33 -3.32
C GLY A 128 -13.58 15.24 -2.90
N VAL A 129 -13.42 14.03 -3.45
CA VAL A 129 -14.30 12.88 -3.20
C VAL A 129 -13.44 11.63 -3.04
N VAL A 130 -13.79 10.83 -2.04
CA VAL A 130 -13.31 9.46 -1.87
C VAL A 130 -14.36 8.51 -2.43
N GLU A 131 -13.93 7.62 -3.30
CA GLU A 131 -14.73 6.52 -3.83
C GLU A 131 -14.30 5.23 -3.12
N LEU A 132 -15.24 4.46 -2.58
CA LEU A 132 -14.89 3.31 -1.75
C LEU A 132 -15.90 2.17 -1.86
N THR A 133 -15.43 0.97 -1.53
CA THR A 133 -16.29 -0.20 -1.30
C THR A 133 -16.25 -0.56 0.17
N GLY A 134 -17.42 -0.74 0.79
CA GLY A 134 -17.52 -0.94 2.24
C GLY A 134 -18.90 -1.39 2.72
N GLY A 135 -19.05 -1.54 4.03
CA GLY A 135 -20.29 -1.91 4.70
C GLY A 135 -20.98 -0.73 5.38
N GLN A 136 -22.29 -0.82 5.51
CA GLN A 136 -23.14 0.12 6.22
C GLN A 136 -24.01 -0.64 7.23
N ASP A 137 -24.17 -0.09 8.44
CA ASP A 137 -25.00 -0.71 9.46
C ASP A 137 -26.46 -0.87 9.00
N GLY A 138 -27.03 -2.06 9.25
CA GLY A 138 -28.38 -2.41 8.82
C GLY A 138 -28.53 -2.72 7.32
N VAL A 139 -27.43 -2.74 6.56
CA VAL A 139 -27.42 -3.06 5.12
C VAL A 139 -26.57 -4.29 4.89
N ALA A 140 -27.15 -5.28 4.23
CA ALA A 140 -26.46 -6.55 3.98
C ALA A 140 -25.43 -6.43 2.84
N GLY A 141 -24.17 -6.67 3.19
CA GLY A 141 -23.08 -6.81 2.23
C GLY A 141 -22.31 -5.51 1.98
N GLU A 142 -21.38 -5.61 1.02
CA GLU A 142 -20.53 -4.50 0.61
C GLU A 142 -21.14 -3.79 -0.61
N HIS A 143 -21.07 -2.46 -0.59
CA HIS A 143 -21.56 -1.60 -1.66
C HIS A 143 -20.56 -0.48 -1.96
N PHE A 144 -20.81 0.23 -3.07
CA PHE A 144 -19.99 1.35 -3.50
C PHE A 144 -20.55 2.69 -2.97
N TYR A 145 -19.66 3.52 -2.44
CA TYR A 145 -19.99 4.80 -1.85
C TYR A 145 -19.07 5.91 -2.39
N LYS A 146 -19.60 7.13 -2.39
CA LYS A 146 -18.83 8.36 -2.62
C LYS A 146 -18.97 9.27 -1.42
N CYS A 147 -17.85 9.70 -0.85
CA CYS A 147 -17.81 10.55 0.34
C CYS A 147 -17.03 11.82 0.02
N ALA A 148 -17.65 12.99 0.18
CA ALA A 148 -16.98 14.26 -0.09
C ALA A 148 -16.00 14.62 1.04
N PHE A 149 -14.95 15.34 0.70
CA PHE A 149 -14.03 15.99 1.63
C PHE A 149 -13.54 17.31 1.03
N ASN A 150 -13.37 18.34 1.85
CA ASN A 150 -12.90 19.66 1.41
C ASN A 150 -11.39 19.79 1.60
N SER A 151 -10.84 19.15 2.65
CA SER A 151 -9.42 19.18 2.97
C SER A 151 -8.93 17.81 3.46
N TYR A 152 -7.61 17.60 3.48
CA TYR A 152 -7.01 16.39 4.06
C TYR A 152 -7.10 16.33 5.59
N ASP A 153 -7.46 17.44 6.24
CA ASP A 153 -7.68 17.53 7.68
C ASP A 153 -9.15 17.27 8.05
N ASP A 154 -10.04 17.15 7.06
CA ASP A 154 -11.43 16.76 7.27
C ASP A 154 -11.52 15.28 7.67
N PHE A 155 -12.64 14.89 8.30
CA PHE A 155 -12.88 13.49 8.69
C PHE A 155 -12.70 12.49 7.53
N ASN A 156 -13.34 12.77 6.37
CA ASN A 156 -13.19 11.97 5.15
C ASN A 156 -11.87 12.28 4.39
N GLY A 157 -11.09 13.25 4.86
CA GLY A 157 -9.77 13.64 4.34
C GLY A 157 -8.63 12.76 4.85
N HIS A 158 -8.82 12.13 6.01
CA HIS A 158 -7.83 11.24 6.63
C HIS A 158 -7.43 10.07 5.72
N ARG A 159 -6.18 9.62 5.84
CA ARG A 159 -5.63 8.54 5.01
C ARG A 159 -4.81 7.56 5.84
N PRO A 160 -4.89 6.25 5.54
CA PRO A 160 -4.10 5.22 6.20
C PRO A 160 -2.59 5.42 6.08
N PHE A 161 -1.91 5.06 7.15
CA PHE A 161 -0.49 4.70 7.13
C PHE A 161 -0.35 3.19 7.24
N CYS A 162 0.54 2.65 6.42
CA CYS A 162 0.86 1.23 6.41
C CYS A 162 2.32 1.00 6.80
N GLN A 163 2.56 -0.08 7.51
CA GLN A 163 3.90 -0.55 7.85
C GLN A 163 4.28 -1.75 6.98
N THR A 164 5.51 -2.23 7.13
CA THR A 164 6.00 -3.46 6.48
C THR A 164 5.67 -3.53 4.98
N CYS A 165 5.96 -2.41 4.29
CA CYS A 165 5.68 -2.25 2.87
C CYS A 165 6.87 -2.69 1.99
N VAL A 166 6.58 -3.35 0.86
CA VAL A 166 7.56 -3.86 -0.10
C VAL A 166 7.20 -3.50 -1.54
#